data_AF-A0A085M167-F1
#
_entry.id   AF-A0A085M167-F1
#
_cell.length_a   1.000
_cell.length_b   1.000
_cell.length_c   1.000
_cell.angle_alpha   90.00
_cell.angle_beta   90.00
_cell.angle_gamma   90.00
#
_symmetry.space_group_name_H-M   'P 1'
#
loop_
_entity.id
_entity.type
_entity.pdbx_description
1 polymer ?
#
loop_
_entity_poly.entity_id
_entity_poly.type
_entity_poly.pdbx_seq_one_letter_code
_entity_poly.pdbx_strand_id
1 'polypeptide(L)'
;MLMSLVQYLGLQSQSHCGYCSLNRGDRSNYGMWLHRLSTSDYQKLIDRGWRRSGLYCYKPVLERSCCPAYVIRCHASNFKPSKSQKRVMKRFANFLKNGDIHKVSIKSDLPCWGKEHANHSYKETNTVSFNSPDSNPEAISRSSPNVKNIEASCSTQTQKKPLELLQRKAKWKRRMRKLEKLKAKGIDPALWVKKLPPVKTIEDFLNSANSDASWKHRLSVKLLCISPPCVEFEETFGDSFKLYKKYQMLIHRDEPKSVTESKYRSFLCVSPFLLEEVDHPDHPGFGSFHYQFYLDERLVAVSVLDILPACISSKYFFYDPDLRFLSFGVYSALKEIELTRKLSRITPSLRYYYMGYYIPSCAKMRYKGAFLPSDLLCPETFAWFPIQDCVRMLGERTCRRFAPDEVTANFDPVSTNDIWVLFSDGNGEFKLLRFGAYLQENEVSEGLISELSEYAHLVGNPVAHTMAVVL
;
A
#
# COMPACT_ATOMS: atom_id res chain seq x y z
N MET A 1 31.83 -8.46 3.49
CA MET A 1 30.48 -7.87 3.39
C MET A 1 30.62 -6.40 3.74
N LEU A 2 30.21 -5.47 2.86
CA LEU A 2 30.33 -4.03 3.14
C LEU A 2 29.32 -3.66 4.24
N MET A 3 29.79 -2.96 5.26
CA MET A 3 28.93 -2.52 6.37
C MET A 3 27.91 -1.48 5.89
N SER A 4 26.72 -1.52 6.46
CA SER A 4 25.67 -0.51 6.26
C SER A 4 26.03 0.80 6.97
N LEU A 5 25.77 1.93 6.31
CA LEU A 5 26.13 3.27 6.77
C LEU A 5 24.90 4.18 6.79
N VAL A 6 24.61 4.77 7.94
CA VAL A 6 23.45 5.64 8.14
C VAL A 6 23.80 6.89 8.92
N GLN A 7 23.04 7.95 8.72
CA GLN A 7 23.09 9.15 9.54
C GLN A 7 21.75 9.27 10.28
N TYR A 8 21.77 9.26 11.61
CA TYR A 8 20.56 9.41 12.39
C TYR A 8 20.10 10.87 12.38
N LEU A 9 18.80 11.10 12.18
CA LEU A 9 18.21 12.45 12.04
C LEU A 9 17.21 12.77 13.16
N GLY A 10 17.07 11.89 14.15
CA GLY A 10 16.17 12.10 15.28
C GLY A 10 14.69 12.16 14.90
N LEU A 11 13.91 12.77 15.79
CA LEU A 11 12.48 12.98 15.62
C LEU A 11 12.19 14.11 14.63
N GLN A 12 11.42 13.81 13.59
CA GLN A 12 10.95 14.75 12.58
C GLN A 12 9.43 14.87 12.66
N SER A 13 8.92 16.10 12.78
CA SER A 13 7.48 16.38 12.86
C SER A 13 7.00 17.22 11.68
N GLN A 14 5.85 16.87 11.12
CA GLN A 14 5.19 17.58 10.04
C GLN A 14 3.78 17.95 10.48
N SER A 15 3.39 19.20 10.20
CA SER A 15 2.04 19.72 10.48
C SER A 15 0.99 19.29 9.44
N HIS A 16 1.37 18.43 8.49
CA HIS A 16 0.49 17.96 7.42
C HIS A 16 0.46 16.43 7.31
N CYS A 17 -0.76 15.89 7.34
CA CYS A 17 -1.05 14.48 7.17
C CYS A 17 -1.64 14.19 5.79
N GLY A 18 -0.93 13.40 4.98
CA GLY A 18 -1.43 12.99 3.66
C GLY A 18 -2.54 11.93 3.68
N TYR A 19 -3.02 11.50 4.85
CA TYR A 19 -3.99 10.42 4.99
C TYR A 19 -5.39 10.86 5.43
N CYS A 20 -5.50 11.95 6.21
CA CYS A 20 -6.76 12.54 6.63
C CYS A 20 -6.86 13.99 6.16
N SER A 21 -8.08 14.52 6.09
CA SER A 21 -8.34 15.91 5.70
C SER A 21 -8.38 16.86 6.90
N LEU A 22 -7.79 16.49 8.04
CA LEU A 22 -7.81 17.34 9.23
C LEU A 22 -6.91 18.57 9.02
N ASN A 23 -7.45 19.76 9.30
CA ASN A 23 -6.74 21.04 9.16
C ASN A 23 -5.50 21.18 10.07
N ARG A 24 -5.32 20.28 11.06
CA ARG A 24 -4.13 20.13 11.92
C ARG A 24 -3.74 18.66 12.07
N GLY A 25 -3.58 17.99 10.94
CA GLY A 25 -3.14 16.59 10.93
C GLY A 25 -1.64 16.49 11.14
N ASP A 26 -1.20 16.31 12.38
CA ASP A 26 0.23 16.12 12.67
C ASP A 26 0.67 14.69 12.35
N ARG A 27 1.92 14.57 11.88
CA ARG A 27 2.65 13.31 11.73
C ARG A 27 4.05 13.47 12.26
N SER A 28 4.49 12.54 13.09
CA SER A 28 5.87 12.47 13.55
C SER A 28 6.48 11.14 13.19
N ASN A 29 7.74 11.15 12.77
CA ASN A 29 8.52 9.96 12.48
C ASN A 29 9.94 10.17 13.02
N TYR A 30 10.57 9.10 13.47
CA TYR A 30 12.03 9.06 13.54
C TYR A 30 12.60 8.91 12.14
N GLY A 31 13.71 9.59 11.86
CA GLY A 31 14.35 9.61 10.55
C GLY A 31 15.81 9.16 10.60
N MET A 32 16.27 8.56 9.50
CA MET A 32 17.70 8.38 9.22
C MET A 32 17.95 8.48 7.72
N TRP A 33 19.10 9.03 7.35
CA TRP A 33 19.61 9.00 5.99
C TRP A 33 20.41 7.72 5.75
N LEU A 34 20.20 7.09 4.60
CA LEU A 34 20.85 5.84 4.22
C LEU A 34 21.95 6.15 3.19
N HIS A 35 23.21 6.15 3.61
CA HIS A 35 24.33 6.26 2.68
C HIS A 35 24.57 4.93 1.94
N ARG A 36 24.42 3.82 2.66
CA ARG A 36 24.52 2.45 2.15
C ARG A 36 23.75 1.53 3.08
N LEU A 37 23.06 0.55 2.54
CA LEU A 37 22.33 -0.43 3.34
C LEU A 37 22.40 -1.80 2.69
N SER A 38 22.61 -2.86 3.47
CA SER A 38 22.39 -4.23 3.00
C SER A 38 20.89 -4.55 2.99
N THR A 39 20.45 -5.42 2.09
CA THR A 39 19.05 -5.84 2.02
C THR A 39 18.64 -6.65 3.26
N SER A 40 19.59 -7.37 3.87
CA SER A 40 19.44 -8.05 5.16
C SER A 40 19.20 -7.08 6.32
N ASP A 41 19.99 -6.00 6.44
CA ASP A 41 19.76 -5.01 7.50
C ASP A 41 18.43 -4.29 7.31
N TYR A 42 18.08 -3.98 6.05
CA TYR A 42 16.77 -3.38 5.77
C TYR A 42 15.62 -4.32 6.11
N GLN A 43 15.74 -5.63 5.83
CA GLN A 43 14.74 -6.62 6.24
C GLN A 43 14.47 -6.55 7.75
N LYS A 44 15.53 -6.49 8.56
CA LYS A 44 15.41 -6.36 10.02
C LYS A 44 14.78 -5.03 10.43
N LEU A 45 15.12 -3.92 9.76
CA LEU A 45 14.52 -2.62 10.00
C LEU A 45 13.01 -2.61 9.69
N ILE A 46 12.58 -3.16 8.55
CA ILE A 46 11.15 -3.19 8.19
C ILE A 46 10.33 -4.09 9.12
N ASP A 47 10.96 -5.11 9.70
CA ASP A 47 10.41 -5.99 10.73
C ASP A 47 10.33 -5.31 12.11
N ARG A 48 10.93 -4.12 12.25
CA ARG A 48 10.78 -3.21 13.40
C ARG A 48 10.00 -1.93 13.08
N GLY A 49 9.28 -1.90 11.97
CA GLY A 49 8.37 -0.80 11.64
C GLY A 49 8.95 0.31 10.77
N TRP A 50 10.24 0.25 10.43
CA TRP A 50 10.88 1.22 9.54
C TRP A 50 10.43 1.05 8.09
N ARG A 51 10.44 2.12 7.31
CA ARG A 51 10.20 2.14 5.85
C ARG A 51 11.09 3.18 5.20
N ARG A 52 11.26 3.12 3.89
CA ARG A 52 12.11 4.10 3.18
C ARG A 52 11.45 4.72 1.96
N SER A 53 11.93 5.92 1.64
CA SER A 53 11.58 6.76 0.50
C SER A 53 12.87 7.30 -0.11
N GLY A 54 13.40 6.56 -1.09
CA GLY A 54 14.73 6.85 -1.64
C GLY A 54 15.79 6.50 -0.59
N LEU A 55 16.66 7.44 -0.28
CA LEU A 55 17.67 7.31 0.76
C LEU A 55 17.17 7.71 2.16
N TYR A 56 15.94 8.21 2.29
CA TYR A 56 15.36 8.54 3.60
C TYR A 56 14.63 7.33 4.20
N CYS A 57 15.03 6.88 5.38
CA CYS A 57 14.36 5.85 6.16
C CYS A 57 13.62 6.48 7.35
N TYR A 58 12.44 5.97 7.68
CA TYR A 58 11.58 6.54 8.70
C TYR A 58 10.77 5.49 9.47
N LYS A 59 10.51 5.78 10.74
CA LYS A 59 9.63 4.99 11.63
C LYS A 59 8.57 5.90 12.23
N PRO A 60 7.28 5.71 11.88
CA PRO A 60 6.19 6.51 12.42
C PRO A 60 6.07 6.41 13.95
N VAL A 61 5.78 7.54 14.58
CA VAL A 61 5.41 7.65 16.00
C VAL A 61 3.89 7.68 16.07
N LEU A 62 3.29 6.54 16.43
CA LEU A 62 1.84 6.35 16.34
C LEU A 62 1.07 7.30 17.26
N GLU A 63 1.65 7.65 18.39
CA GLU A 63 1.08 8.51 19.44
C GLU A 63 0.99 9.97 19.03
N ARG A 64 1.93 10.41 18.18
CA ARG A 64 2.05 11.78 17.70
C ARG A 64 1.49 11.95 16.30
N SER A 65 0.83 10.91 15.77
CA SER A 65 0.31 10.89 14.41
C SER A 65 -1.20 10.72 14.42
N CYS A 66 -1.92 11.64 13.78
CA CYS A 66 -3.38 11.58 13.67
C CYS A 66 -3.91 10.36 12.90
N CYS A 67 -3.07 9.73 12.08
CA CYS A 67 -3.38 8.51 11.32
C CYS A 67 -2.33 7.43 11.63
N PRO A 68 -2.54 6.62 12.69
CA PRO A 68 -1.61 5.55 13.07
C PRO A 68 -1.35 4.58 11.92
N ALA A 69 -0.08 4.39 11.59
CA ALA A 69 0.39 3.61 10.47
C ALA A 69 0.93 2.25 10.91
N TYR A 70 0.10 1.22 10.87
CA TYR A 70 0.47 -0.13 11.27
C TYR A 70 1.12 -0.88 10.13
N VAL A 71 2.27 -1.49 10.36
CA VAL A 71 2.91 -2.33 9.34
C VAL A 71 2.07 -3.57 9.06
N ILE A 72 1.84 -3.87 7.78
CA ILE A 72 1.07 -5.03 7.32
C ILE A 72 1.91 -5.88 6.34
N ARG A 73 1.81 -7.21 6.49
CA ARG A 73 2.34 -8.17 5.53
C ARG A 73 1.28 -9.23 5.19
N CYS A 74 1.31 -9.72 3.95
CA CYS A 74 0.49 -10.84 3.48
C CYS A 74 1.35 -12.09 3.32
N HIS A 75 0.82 -13.25 3.69
CA HIS A 75 1.44 -14.56 3.44
C HIS A 75 1.16 -14.97 1.99
N ALA A 76 2.06 -14.60 1.07
CA ALA A 76 1.82 -14.74 -0.37
C ALA A 76 1.56 -16.19 -0.78
N SER A 77 2.32 -17.15 -0.23
CA SER A 77 2.17 -18.58 -0.54
C SER A 77 0.77 -19.12 -0.18
N ASN A 78 0.17 -18.59 0.89
CA ASN A 78 -1.12 -19.00 1.43
C ASN A 78 -2.29 -18.11 0.98
N PHE A 79 -2.01 -17.05 0.21
CA PHE A 79 -2.99 -16.07 -0.21
C PHE A 79 -4.11 -16.72 -1.05
N LYS A 80 -5.36 -16.34 -0.74
CA LYS A 80 -6.52 -16.75 -1.53
C LYS A 80 -7.32 -15.53 -1.97
N PRO A 81 -7.54 -15.32 -3.28
CA PRO A 81 -8.25 -14.14 -3.75
C PRO A 81 -9.73 -14.17 -3.32
N SER A 82 -10.16 -13.08 -2.70
CA SER A 82 -11.54 -12.79 -2.33
C SER A 82 -12.43 -12.58 -3.56
N LYS A 83 -13.76 -12.50 -3.33
CA LYS A 83 -14.72 -12.22 -4.41
C LYS A 83 -14.46 -10.86 -5.07
N SER A 84 -14.07 -9.83 -4.31
CA SER A 84 -13.75 -8.50 -4.85
C SER A 84 -12.47 -8.51 -5.69
N GLN A 85 -11.40 -9.15 -5.21
CA GLN A 85 -10.16 -9.32 -5.98
C GLN A 85 -10.39 -10.12 -7.28
N LYS A 86 -11.19 -11.20 -7.23
CA LYS A 86 -11.61 -11.94 -8.42
C LYS A 86 -12.40 -11.08 -9.41
N ARG A 87 -13.24 -10.15 -8.93
CA ARG A 87 -13.94 -9.18 -9.78
C ARG A 87 -12.96 -8.24 -10.49
N VAL A 88 -11.91 -7.78 -9.81
CA VAL A 88 -10.85 -6.94 -10.41
C VAL A 88 -10.12 -7.69 -11.52
N MET A 89 -9.65 -8.92 -11.27
CA MET A 89 -8.95 -9.71 -12.30
C MET A 89 -9.85 -9.98 -13.52
N LYS A 90 -11.13 -10.29 -13.31
CA LYS A 90 -12.10 -10.45 -14.41
C LYS A 90 -12.33 -9.16 -15.19
N ARG A 91 -12.37 -8.01 -14.51
CA ARG A 91 -12.51 -6.71 -15.16
C ARG A 91 -11.32 -6.43 -16.08
N PHE A 92 -10.10 -6.68 -15.59
CA PHE A 92 -8.89 -6.62 -16.41
C PHE A 92 -8.99 -7.55 -17.62
N ALA A 93 -9.28 -8.84 -17.42
CA ALA A 93 -9.38 -9.80 -18.52
C ALA A 93 -10.44 -9.40 -19.58
N ASN A 94 -11.61 -8.93 -19.15
CA ASN A 94 -12.65 -8.46 -20.07
C ASN A 94 -12.23 -7.20 -20.84
N PHE A 95 -11.57 -6.27 -20.17
CA PHE A 95 -11.02 -5.08 -20.82
C PHE A 95 -9.97 -5.46 -21.86
N LEU A 96 -9.03 -6.36 -21.53
CA LEU A 96 -8.03 -6.81 -22.49
C LEU A 96 -8.66 -7.52 -23.70
N LYS A 97 -9.67 -8.36 -23.45
CA LYS A 97 -10.34 -9.11 -24.51
C LYS A 97 -11.13 -8.21 -25.46
N ASN A 98 -11.99 -7.34 -24.92
CA ASN A 98 -13.03 -6.64 -25.69
C ASN A 98 -12.78 -5.12 -25.81
N GLY A 99 -11.90 -4.55 -24.98
CA GLY A 99 -11.81 -3.10 -24.74
C GLY A 99 -13.00 -2.52 -23.97
N ASP A 100 -13.77 -3.36 -23.29
CA ASP A 100 -14.99 -2.94 -22.61
C ASP A 100 -14.66 -2.02 -21.43
N ILE A 101 -14.98 -0.74 -21.60
CA ILE A 101 -15.04 0.21 -20.49
C ILE A 101 -16.42 0.02 -19.86
N HIS A 102 -16.56 -0.97 -18.98
CA HIS A 102 -17.79 -1.08 -18.18
C HIS A 102 -18.02 0.28 -17.50
N LYS A 103 -19.14 0.96 -17.82
CA LYS A 103 -19.65 2.08 -17.03
C LYS A 103 -19.92 1.55 -15.63
N VAL A 104 -18.90 1.57 -14.77
CA VAL A 104 -19.06 1.28 -13.36
C VAL A 104 -20.05 2.33 -12.86
N SER A 105 -21.29 1.91 -12.61
CA SER A 105 -22.21 2.71 -11.80
C SER A 105 -21.46 2.99 -10.51
N ILE A 106 -21.09 4.25 -10.30
CA ILE A 106 -20.42 4.74 -9.09
C ILE A 106 -21.49 4.74 -7.99
N LYS A 107 -21.96 3.56 -7.61
CA LYS A 107 -22.77 3.31 -6.43
C LYS A 107 -22.06 2.21 -5.64
N SER A 108 -21.50 2.65 -4.51
CA SER A 108 -21.16 1.91 -3.29
C SER A 108 -19.98 0.92 -3.20
N ASP A 109 -19.21 0.62 -4.25
CA ASP A 109 -18.01 -0.26 -4.11
C ASP A 109 -16.65 0.49 -4.22
N LEU A 110 -16.64 1.83 -4.22
CA LEU A 110 -15.41 2.63 -4.08
C LEU A 110 -15.11 2.90 -2.59
N PRO A 111 -13.87 2.72 -2.12
CA PRO A 111 -13.36 3.50 -1.00
C PRO A 111 -13.43 4.98 -1.43
N CYS A 112 -14.14 5.80 -0.67
CA CYS A 112 -14.39 7.20 -0.98
C CYS A 112 -13.06 7.94 -1.26
N TRP A 113 -12.76 8.15 -2.54
CA TRP A 113 -11.78 9.14 -2.97
C TRP A 113 -12.54 10.44 -3.19
N GLY A 114 -12.46 11.33 -2.22
CA GLY A 114 -12.90 12.74 -2.31
C GLY A 114 -14.33 12.92 -2.81
N LYS A 115 -15.32 12.75 -1.93
CA LYS A 115 -16.55 13.53 -2.09
C LYS A 115 -16.29 14.91 -1.51
N GLU A 116 -15.86 15.83 -2.37
CA GLU A 116 -16.09 17.26 -2.19
C GLU A 116 -15.96 17.93 -3.56
N HIS A 117 -17.10 18.45 -4.02
CA HIS A 117 -17.32 19.33 -5.16
C HIS A 117 -16.92 18.83 -6.55
N ALA A 118 -17.74 17.94 -7.11
CA ALA A 118 -17.89 17.81 -8.56
C ALA A 118 -19.06 18.69 -9.02
N ASN A 119 -18.80 19.99 -9.20
CA ASN A 119 -19.60 20.84 -10.07
C ASN A 119 -18.64 21.53 -11.03
N HIS A 120 -18.33 20.84 -12.14
CA HIS A 120 -17.96 21.51 -13.38
C HIS A 120 -18.46 20.64 -14.53
N SER A 121 -19.68 20.94 -14.96
CA SER A 121 -20.12 20.60 -16.31
C SER A 121 -19.33 21.49 -17.25
N TYR A 122 -18.50 20.91 -18.11
CA TYR A 122 -18.13 21.57 -19.35
C TYR A 122 -19.44 21.83 -20.11
N LYS A 123 -19.77 23.10 -20.33
CA LYS A 123 -20.79 23.51 -21.29
C LYS A 123 -20.08 24.27 -22.39
N GLU A 124 -20.36 23.82 -23.60
CA GLU A 124 -20.00 24.42 -24.87
C GLU A 124 -20.41 25.90 -24.92
N THR A 125 -19.56 26.66 -25.57
CA THR A 125 -19.72 28.06 -25.92
C THR A 125 -21.04 28.32 -26.66
N ASN A 126 -21.81 29.30 -26.18
CA ASN A 126 -22.52 30.26 -27.03
C ASN A 126 -22.86 31.52 -26.23
N THR A 127 -22.47 32.65 -26.81
CA THR A 127 -22.76 34.05 -26.49
C THR A 127 -24.22 34.33 -26.12
N VAL A 128 -24.47 35.17 -25.10
CA VAL A 128 -25.17 36.48 -25.16
C VAL A 128 -25.01 37.20 -23.80
N SER A 129 -24.75 38.50 -23.89
CA SER A 129 -24.60 39.57 -22.90
C SER A 129 -25.85 39.92 -22.07
N PHE A 130 -25.71 40.32 -20.79
CA PHE A 130 -26.02 41.65 -20.22
C PHE A 130 -26.11 41.66 -18.67
N ASN A 131 -25.42 42.65 -18.08
CA ASN A 131 -25.61 43.45 -16.84
C ASN A 131 -26.02 42.84 -15.48
N SER A 132 -25.20 43.17 -14.47
CA SER A 132 -25.52 43.29 -13.02
C SER A 132 -26.42 44.53 -12.76
N PRO A 133 -27.06 44.72 -11.57
CA PRO A 133 -26.34 44.99 -10.30
C PRO A 133 -26.96 44.48 -8.98
N ASP A 134 -26.08 44.36 -7.99
CA ASP A 134 -26.16 44.71 -6.56
C ASP A 134 -27.28 44.28 -5.58
N SER A 135 -26.76 44.07 -4.36
CA SER A 135 -27.31 44.39 -3.02
C SER A 135 -27.97 43.28 -2.16
N ASN A 136 -27.26 42.99 -1.06
CA ASN A 136 -27.72 42.46 0.24
C ASN A 136 -28.06 43.69 1.14
N PRO A 137 -28.49 43.60 2.41
CA PRO A 137 -29.03 42.48 3.21
C PRO A 137 -30.31 42.87 4.01
N GLU A 138 -30.93 41.92 4.74
CA GLU A 138 -31.18 42.01 6.20
C GLU A 138 -32.28 41.07 6.73
N ALA A 139 -32.18 40.80 8.03
CA ALA A 139 -32.87 39.82 8.85
C ALA A 139 -34.39 40.01 8.97
N ILE A 140 -35.10 38.99 9.47
CA ILE A 140 -36.01 39.10 10.62
C ILE A 140 -36.46 37.70 11.10
N SER A 141 -36.50 37.62 12.42
CA SER A 141 -36.84 36.56 13.37
C SER A 141 -38.32 36.12 13.44
N ARG A 142 -38.54 35.02 14.20
CA ARG A 142 -39.79 34.54 14.86
C ARG A 142 -40.69 33.70 13.95
N SER A 143 -41.44 32.69 14.38
CA SER A 143 -41.59 31.90 15.61
C SER A 143 -42.60 30.80 15.24
N SER A 144 -42.44 29.57 15.75
CA SER A 144 -43.43 28.49 15.59
C SER A 144 -44.84 28.89 16.03
N PRO A 145 -45.89 28.27 15.48
CA PRO A 145 -46.77 27.55 16.39
C PRO A 145 -47.37 26.22 15.85
N ASN A 146 -47.51 25.32 16.82
CA ASN A 146 -48.59 24.36 17.07
C ASN A 146 -49.10 23.40 15.99
N VAL A 147 -48.71 22.14 16.24
CA VAL A 147 -49.47 20.89 16.11
C VAL A 147 -50.98 21.05 16.31
N LYS A 148 -51.75 20.56 15.32
CA LYS A 148 -53.10 20.01 15.51
C LYS A 148 -53.21 18.67 14.78
N ASN A 149 -53.54 17.64 15.55
CA ASN A 149 -53.97 16.34 15.06
C ASN A 149 -55.26 16.48 14.25
N ILE A 150 -55.29 15.83 13.08
CA ILE A 150 -56.53 15.38 12.45
C ILE A 150 -56.31 13.92 12.04
N GLU A 151 -57.00 13.02 12.74
CA GLU A 151 -57.19 11.64 12.31
C GLU A 151 -58.14 11.63 11.11
N ALA A 152 -57.70 11.00 10.02
CA ALA A 152 -58.59 10.52 8.98
C ALA A 152 -58.08 9.14 8.53
N SER A 153 -58.88 8.14 8.84
CA SER A 153 -58.72 6.75 8.44
C SER A 153 -58.93 6.58 6.93
N CYS A 154 -58.02 5.88 6.26
CA CYS A 154 -58.34 5.18 5.02
C CYS A 154 -57.52 3.89 4.90
N SER A 155 -58.23 2.79 4.96
CA SER A 155 -57.79 1.41 4.85
C SER A 155 -57.35 1.07 3.43
N THR A 156 -56.04 0.92 3.21
CA THR A 156 -55.51 0.07 2.12
C THR A 156 -54.27 -0.67 2.61
N GLN A 157 -54.48 -1.88 3.15
CA GLN A 157 -53.39 -2.82 3.44
C GLN A 157 -52.75 -3.28 2.12
N THR A 158 -51.75 -2.56 1.66
CA THR A 158 -50.82 -3.10 0.66
C THR A 158 -49.72 -3.83 1.42
N GLN A 159 -49.91 -5.12 1.70
CA GLN A 159 -48.87 -5.96 2.31
C GLN A 159 -47.65 -6.03 1.37
N LYS A 160 -46.64 -5.19 1.59
CA LYS A 160 -45.31 -5.35 0.99
C LYS A 160 -44.73 -6.66 1.53
N LYS A 161 -44.75 -7.72 0.71
CA LYS A 161 -44.12 -9.01 1.05
C LYS A 161 -42.66 -8.77 1.48
N PRO A 162 -42.20 -9.29 2.63
CA PRO A 162 -40.83 -9.09 3.10
C PRO A 162 -39.82 -9.55 2.03
N LEU A 163 -38.80 -8.72 1.78
CA LEU A 163 -37.74 -8.98 0.78
C LEU A 163 -37.10 -10.37 0.96
N GLU A 164 -36.99 -10.83 2.19
CA GLU A 164 -36.53 -12.17 2.58
C GLU A 164 -37.39 -13.30 2.01
N LEU A 165 -38.71 -13.13 2.01
CA LEU A 165 -39.67 -14.09 1.48
C LEU A 165 -39.56 -14.21 -0.05
N LEU A 166 -39.31 -13.08 -0.72
CA LEU A 166 -39.04 -13.02 -2.17
C LEU A 166 -37.69 -13.67 -2.52
N GLN A 167 -36.65 -13.45 -1.72
CA GLN A 167 -35.34 -14.08 -1.89
C GLN A 167 -35.40 -15.61 -1.69
N ARG A 168 -36.15 -16.11 -0.70
CA ARG A 168 -36.42 -17.56 -0.53
C ARG A 168 -37.14 -18.15 -1.74
N LYS A 169 -38.18 -17.47 -2.27
CA LYS A 169 -38.90 -17.91 -3.48
C LYS A 169 -38.01 -17.92 -4.73
N ALA A 170 -37.16 -16.91 -4.91
CA ALA A 170 -36.22 -16.86 -6.04
C ALA A 170 -35.15 -17.96 -5.96
N LYS A 171 -34.61 -18.22 -4.77
CA LYS A 171 -33.65 -19.32 -4.53
C LYS A 171 -34.28 -20.69 -4.77
N TRP A 172 -35.52 -20.89 -4.33
CA TRP A 172 -36.29 -22.11 -4.56
C TRP A 172 -36.59 -22.34 -6.05
N LYS A 173 -37.09 -21.32 -6.76
CA LYS A 173 -37.34 -21.40 -8.22
C LYS A 173 -36.06 -21.74 -9.00
N ARG A 174 -34.91 -21.16 -8.63
CA ARG A 174 -33.61 -21.52 -9.23
C ARG A 174 -33.21 -22.97 -8.97
N ARG A 175 -33.53 -23.52 -7.79
CA ARG A 175 -33.27 -24.93 -7.45
C ARG A 175 -34.15 -25.87 -8.27
N MET A 176 -35.44 -25.57 -8.40
CA MET A 176 -36.39 -26.36 -9.21
C MET A 176 -36.00 -26.40 -10.69
N ARG A 177 -35.70 -25.25 -11.29
CA ARG A 177 -35.22 -25.18 -12.69
C ARG A 177 -33.94 -26.00 -12.93
N LYS A 178 -33.08 -26.10 -11.91
CA LYS A 178 -31.86 -26.90 -12.00
C LYS A 178 -32.17 -28.40 -11.91
N LEU A 179 -33.09 -28.80 -11.03
CA LEU A 179 -33.58 -30.18 -10.91
C LEU A 179 -34.22 -30.65 -12.24
N GLU A 180 -35.06 -29.81 -12.84
CA GLU A 180 -35.66 -30.08 -14.16
C GLU A 180 -34.60 -30.25 -15.25
N LYS A 181 -33.58 -29.38 -15.28
CA LYS A 181 -32.47 -29.51 -16.24
C LYS A 181 -31.62 -30.77 -16.04
N LEU A 182 -31.49 -31.28 -14.82
CA LEU A 182 -30.77 -32.53 -14.54
C LEU A 182 -31.60 -33.73 -15.01
N LYS A 183 -32.90 -33.76 -14.67
CA LYS A 183 -33.85 -34.79 -15.13
C LYS A 183 -33.94 -34.84 -16.66
N ALA A 184 -34.02 -33.69 -17.33
CA ALA A 184 -34.04 -33.59 -18.79
C ALA A 184 -32.76 -34.11 -19.47
N LYS A 185 -31.65 -34.21 -18.73
CA LYS A 185 -30.37 -34.78 -19.20
C LYS A 185 -30.21 -36.26 -18.85
N GLY A 186 -31.25 -36.91 -18.31
CA GLY A 186 -31.20 -38.30 -17.84
C GLY A 186 -30.33 -38.49 -16.59
N ILE A 187 -29.99 -37.41 -15.88
CA ILE A 187 -29.17 -37.45 -14.67
C ILE A 187 -30.09 -37.47 -13.46
N ASP A 188 -30.05 -38.53 -12.66
CA ASP A 188 -30.74 -38.59 -11.37
C ASP A 188 -30.17 -37.50 -10.44
N PRO A 189 -30.99 -36.52 -10.01
CA PRO A 189 -30.55 -35.48 -9.10
C PRO A 189 -30.07 -35.99 -7.74
N ALA A 190 -30.49 -37.18 -7.30
CA ALA A 190 -30.04 -37.81 -6.05
C ALA A 190 -28.59 -38.33 -6.16
N LEU A 191 -28.18 -38.78 -7.36
CA LEU A 191 -26.83 -39.26 -7.66
C LEU A 191 -25.92 -38.16 -8.23
N TRP A 192 -26.48 -36.96 -8.48
CA TRP A 192 -25.73 -35.85 -9.01
C TRP A 192 -24.77 -35.26 -7.97
N VAL A 193 -23.50 -35.66 -8.07
CA VAL A 193 -22.41 -34.96 -7.39
C VAL A 193 -22.08 -33.70 -8.18
N LYS A 194 -22.16 -32.53 -7.52
CA LYS A 194 -21.65 -31.29 -8.11
C LYS A 194 -20.15 -31.43 -8.33
N LYS A 195 -19.71 -31.70 -9.55
CA LYS A 195 -18.33 -31.44 -9.94
C LYS A 195 -18.05 -29.96 -9.68
N LEU A 196 -17.33 -29.67 -8.60
CA LEU A 196 -16.83 -28.34 -8.37
C LEU A 196 -15.79 -28.08 -9.45
N PRO A 197 -15.91 -26.98 -10.22
CA PRO A 197 -14.83 -26.63 -11.14
C PRO A 197 -13.53 -26.52 -10.34
N PRO A 198 -12.38 -26.89 -10.93
CA PRO A 198 -11.10 -26.74 -10.27
C PRO A 198 -10.97 -25.30 -9.75
N VAL A 199 -10.48 -25.18 -8.51
CA VAL A 199 -10.32 -23.88 -7.87
C VAL A 199 -9.20 -23.15 -8.59
N LYS A 200 -9.55 -22.20 -9.47
CA LYS A 200 -8.58 -21.35 -10.16
C LYS A 200 -7.65 -20.67 -9.17
N THR A 201 -6.34 -20.84 -9.37
CA THR A 201 -5.25 -20.16 -8.65
C THR A 201 -5.19 -18.68 -9.03
N ILE A 202 -4.41 -17.87 -8.32
CA ILE A 202 -4.21 -16.46 -8.70
C ILE A 202 -3.47 -16.39 -10.05
N GLU A 203 -2.51 -17.27 -10.28
CA GLU A 203 -1.78 -17.42 -11.53
C GLU A 203 -2.73 -17.74 -12.70
N ASP A 204 -3.72 -18.63 -12.50
CA ASP A 204 -4.71 -18.95 -13.53
C ASP A 204 -5.55 -17.73 -13.95
N PHE A 205 -5.76 -16.78 -13.04
CA PHE A 205 -6.46 -15.54 -13.36
C PHE A 205 -5.53 -14.54 -14.05
N LEU A 206 -4.29 -14.41 -13.59
CA LEU A 206 -3.35 -13.40 -14.07
C LEU A 206 -2.72 -13.79 -15.41
N ASN A 207 -2.33 -15.06 -15.58
CA ASN A 207 -1.75 -15.60 -16.81
C ASN A 207 -2.76 -15.78 -17.94
N SER A 208 -4.06 -15.57 -17.67
CA SER A 208 -5.04 -15.49 -18.76
C SER A 208 -4.86 -14.23 -19.62
N ALA A 209 -4.16 -13.21 -19.13
CA ALA A 209 -3.81 -12.05 -19.93
C ALA A 209 -2.93 -12.47 -21.12
N ASN A 210 -3.34 -12.10 -22.34
CA ASN A 210 -2.68 -12.45 -23.60
C ASN A 210 -2.81 -13.91 -24.04
N SER A 211 -3.79 -14.67 -23.51
CA SER A 211 -3.96 -16.07 -23.89
C SER A 211 -4.41 -16.30 -25.34
N ASP A 212 -4.81 -15.24 -26.06
CA ASP A 212 -5.39 -15.31 -27.40
C ASP A 212 -5.00 -14.05 -28.19
N ALA A 213 -4.43 -14.27 -29.37
CA ALA A 213 -3.98 -13.20 -30.26
C ALA A 213 -5.13 -12.30 -30.75
N SER A 214 -6.38 -12.77 -30.67
CA SER A 214 -7.58 -12.02 -31.05
C SER A 214 -8.01 -10.97 -30.02
N TRP A 215 -7.37 -10.91 -28.84
CA TRP A 215 -7.73 -9.95 -27.81
C TRP A 215 -7.37 -8.53 -28.25
N LYS A 216 -8.24 -7.59 -27.92
CA LYS A 216 -8.12 -6.19 -28.36
C LYS A 216 -6.89 -5.48 -27.80
N HIS A 217 -6.52 -5.78 -26.57
CA HIS A 217 -5.37 -5.18 -25.90
C HIS A 217 -4.44 -6.25 -25.32
N ARG A 218 -3.15 -5.93 -25.24
CA ARG A 218 -2.11 -6.78 -24.64
C ARG A 218 -1.51 -6.11 -23.42
N LEU A 219 -1.35 -6.88 -22.34
CA LEU A 219 -0.74 -6.44 -21.10
C LEU A 219 0.55 -7.20 -20.85
N SER A 220 1.70 -6.53 -20.87
CA SER A 220 2.97 -7.11 -20.45
C SER A 220 3.49 -6.42 -19.19
N VAL A 221 4.31 -7.13 -18.42
CA VAL A 221 4.88 -6.60 -17.18
C VAL A 221 6.37 -6.93 -17.14
N LYS A 222 7.21 -5.93 -16.90
CA LYS A 222 8.68 -6.03 -16.83
C LYS A 222 9.15 -5.67 -15.42
N LEU A 223 10.12 -6.41 -14.90
CA LEU A 223 10.78 -6.11 -13.63
C LEU A 223 12.19 -5.59 -13.92
N LEU A 224 12.45 -4.32 -13.62
CA LEU A 224 13.70 -3.65 -13.96
C LEU A 224 14.46 -3.27 -12.70
N CYS A 225 15.77 -3.57 -12.64
CA CYS A 225 16.63 -3.17 -11.54
C CYS A 225 16.95 -1.68 -11.64
N ILE A 226 16.89 -0.96 -10.51
CA ILE A 226 17.17 0.49 -10.48
C ILE A 226 18.54 0.83 -9.87
N SER A 227 19.21 -0.14 -9.24
CA SER A 227 20.50 0.07 -8.56
C SER A 227 21.34 -1.21 -8.55
N PRO A 228 22.44 -1.29 -9.35
CA PRO A 228 22.80 -0.31 -10.37
C PRO A 228 21.70 -0.21 -11.45
N PRO A 229 21.48 0.97 -12.06
CA PRO A 229 20.46 1.11 -13.09
C PRO A 229 20.80 0.23 -14.29
N CYS A 230 19.86 -0.62 -14.71
CA CYS A 230 20.00 -1.39 -15.95
C CYS A 230 19.69 -0.52 -17.17
N VAL A 231 20.12 -0.96 -18.36
CA VAL A 231 19.92 -0.22 -19.62
C VAL A 231 18.43 0.05 -19.86
N GLU A 232 17.60 -0.97 -19.68
CA GLU A 232 16.15 -0.88 -19.87
C GLU A 232 15.49 0.08 -18.87
N PHE A 233 16.05 0.22 -17.66
CA PHE A 233 15.56 1.20 -16.70
C PHE A 233 15.84 2.63 -17.20
N GLU A 234 17.03 2.91 -17.69
CA GLU A 234 17.39 4.23 -18.21
C GLU A 234 16.59 4.57 -19.48
N GLU A 235 16.39 3.62 -20.38
CA GLU A 235 15.55 3.79 -21.58
C GLU A 235 14.10 4.17 -21.23
N THR A 236 13.56 3.59 -20.17
CA THR A 236 12.16 3.77 -19.75
C THR A 236 11.96 4.91 -18.75
N PHE A 237 13.05 5.52 -18.26
CA PHE A 237 13.03 6.54 -17.22
C PHE A 237 12.14 7.74 -17.61
N GLY A 238 12.28 8.24 -18.83
CA GLY A 238 11.52 9.41 -19.30
C GLY A 238 10.01 9.17 -19.33
N ASP A 239 9.57 7.99 -19.80
CA ASP A 239 8.15 7.65 -19.84
C ASP A 239 7.58 7.36 -18.44
N SER A 240 8.39 6.75 -17.57
CA SER A 240 8.06 6.54 -16.17
C SER A 240 7.86 7.87 -15.43
N PHE A 241 8.74 8.86 -15.67
CA PHE A 241 8.60 10.21 -15.11
C PHE A 241 7.35 10.93 -15.64
N LYS A 242 7.06 10.87 -16.96
CA LYS A 242 5.83 11.46 -17.53
C LYS A 242 4.58 10.87 -16.87
N LEU A 243 4.54 9.55 -16.69
CA LEU A 243 3.44 8.86 -16.03
C LEU A 243 3.31 9.28 -14.56
N TYR A 244 4.42 9.32 -13.82
CA TYR A 244 4.48 9.79 -12.44
C TYR A 244 3.94 11.23 -12.32
N LYS A 245 4.38 12.13 -13.21
CA LYS A 245 3.95 13.53 -13.23
C LYS A 245 2.45 13.67 -13.46
N LYS A 246 1.91 12.95 -14.46
CA LYS A 246 0.45 12.88 -14.70
C LYS A 246 -0.30 12.41 -13.45
N TYR A 247 0.21 11.37 -12.79
CA TYR A 247 -0.40 10.83 -11.57
C TYR A 247 -0.38 11.82 -10.40
N GLN A 248 0.75 12.46 -10.11
CA GLN A 248 0.85 13.46 -9.03
C GLN A 248 -0.16 14.61 -9.26
N MET A 249 -0.20 15.14 -10.48
CA MET A 249 -1.10 16.25 -10.81
C MET A 249 -2.58 15.89 -10.67
N LEU A 250 -3.00 14.70 -11.13
CA LEU A 250 -4.42 14.34 -11.14
C LEU A 250 -4.93 13.69 -9.85
N ILE A 251 -4.07 12.93 -9.15
CA ILE A 251 -4.46 12.18 -7.94
C ILE A 251 -4.06 12.91 -6.66
N HIS A 252 -2.87 13.53 -6.65
CA HIS A 252 -2.37 14.28 -5.49
C HIS A 252 -2.64 15.79 -5.57
N ARG A 253 -3.04 16.29 -6.76
CA ARG A 253 -3.27 17.73 -7.02
C ARG A 253 -2.02 18.58 -6.84
N ASP A 254 -0.86 17.98 -7.06
CA ASP A 254 0.41 18.69 -7.02
C ASP A 254 0.53 19.65 -8.20
N GLU A 255 1.14 20.81 -7.96
CA GLU A 255 1.39 21.79 -9.01
C GLU A 255 2.43 21.27 -10.01
N PRO A 256 2.28 21.51 -11.33
CA PRO A 256 3.20 20.99 -12.35
C PRO A 256 4.68 21.36 -12.14
N LYS A 257 4.94 22.52 -11.52
CA LYS A 257 6.29 23.02 -11.19
C LYS A 257 6.90 22.32 -9.97
N SER A 258 6.09 21.78 -9.07
CA SER A 258 6.58 21.11 -7.86
C SER A 258 7.03 19.67 -8.15
N VAL A 259 6.54 19.09 -9.25
CA VAL A 259 6.83 17.73 -9.71
C VAL A 259 7.96 17.73 -10.74
N THR A 260 9.18 17.58 -10.25
CA THR A 260 10.42 17.61 -11.05
C THR A 260 11.05 16.23 -11.19
N GLU A 261 11.85 16.05 -12.24
CA GLU A 261 12.58 14.82 -12.49
C GLU A 261 13.56 14.49 -11.35
N SER A 262 14.26 15.50 -10.82
CA SER A 262 15.18 15.35 -9.69
C SER A 262 14.47 14.80 -8.44
N LYS A 263 13.28 15.32 -8.12
CA LYS A 263 12.48 14.80 -6.99
C LYS A 263 11.97 13.39 -7.26
N TYR A 264 11.53 13.11 -8.49
CA TYR A 264 11.14 11.76 -8.88
C TYR A 264 12.31 10.76 -8.73
N ARG A 265 13.51 11.16 -9.18
CA ARG A 265 14.73 10.36 -9.07
C ARG A 265 15.09 10.09 -7.61
N SER A 266 15.21 11.14 -6.80
CA SER A 266 15.57 11.01 -5.37
C SER A 266 14.54 10.21 -4.58
N PHE A 267 13.25 10.35 -4.90
CA PHE A 267 12.18 9.66 -4.21
C PHE A 267 12.04 8.18 -4.63
N LEU A 268 12.08 7.86 -5.93
CA LEU A 268 11.66 6.56 -6.46
C LEU A 268 12.73 5.78 -7.23
N CYS A 269 13.82 6.41 -7.64
CA CYS A 269 14.82 5.79 -8.52
C CYS A 269 16.17 5.55 -7.83
N VAL A 270 16.47 6.28 -6.75
CA VAL A 270 17.68 6.07 -5.97
C VAL A 270 17.47 5.00 -4.90
N SER A 271 18.49 4.16 -4.70
CA SER A 271 18.49 3.08 -3.71
C SER A 271 19.78 3.08 -2.87
N PRO A 272 19.70 2.75 -1.56
CA PRO A 272 20.87 2.55 -0.72
C PRO A 272 21.47 1.13 -0.88
N PHE A 273 20.79 0.23 -1.60
CA PHE A 273 21.24 -1.15 -1.79
C PHE A 273 22.27 -1.23 -2.92
N LEU A 274 23.30 -2.03 -2.67
CA LEU A 274 24.00 -2.72 -3.75
C LEU A 274 23.17 -3.95 -4.13
N LEU A 275 23.07 -4.26 -5.42
CA LEU A 275 22.38 -5.47 -5.87
C LEU A 275 23.09 -6.69 -5.29
N GLU A 276 22.36 -7.48 -4.50
CA GLU A 276 22.86 -8.75 -3.96
C GLU A 276 22.37 -9.88 -4.86
N GLU A 277 23.27 -10.45 -5.65
CA GLU A 277 22.93 -11.52 -6.58
C GLU A 277 22.52 -12.80 -5.84
N VAL A 278 21.63 -13.56 -6.47
CA VAL A 278 21.24 -14.89 -6.02
C VAL A 278 21.63 -15.84 -7.14
N ASP A 279 22.27 -16.96 -6.78
CA ASP A 279 22.75 -17.97 -7.73
C ASP A 279 21.57 -18.80 -8.29
N HIS A 280 20.74 -18.13 -9.10
CA HIS A 280 19.64 -18.73 -9.84
C HIS A 280 19.21 -17.80 -10.99
N PRO A 281 19.15 -18.28 -12.24
CA PRO A 281 18.91 -17.43 -13.42
C PRO A 281 17.55 -16.72 -13.41
N ASP A 282 16.52 -17.35 -12.83
CA ASP A 282 15.18 -16.73 -12.69
C ASP A 282 15.02 -15.81 -11.46
N HIS A 283 16.07 -15.62 -10.65
CA HIS A 283 16.03 -14.75 -9.48
C HIS A 283 16.74 -13.41 -9.80
N PRO A 284 16.06 -12.27 -9.68
CA PRO A 284 16.62 -10.97 -10.08
C PRO A 284 17.64 -10.38 -9.06
N GLY A 285 18.11 -11.17 -8.09
CA GLY A 285 18.80 -10.66 -6.89
C GLY A 285 17.89 -9.94 -5.88
N PHE A 286 18.48 -9.47 -4.77
CA PHE A 286 17.85 -8.58 -3.78
C PHE A 286 18.29 -7.14 -4.01
N GLY A 287 17.36 -6.20 -3.85
CA GLY A 287 17.58 -4.79 -4.15
C GLY A 287 16.30 -4.05 -4.47
N SER A 288 16.41 -2.98 -5.24
CA SER A 288 15.26 -2.15 -5.64
C SER A 288 14.92 -2.31 -7.11
N PHE A 289 13.62 -2.35 -7.38
CA PHE A 289 13.09 -2.64 -8.70
C PHE A 289 11.89 -1.76 -9.04
N HIS A 290 11.73 -1.47 -10.33
CA HIS A 290 10.47 -0.98 -10.89
C HIS A 290 9.77 -2.13 -11.60
N TYR A 291 8.55 -2.43 -11.16
CA TYR A 291 7.67 -3.39 -11.81
C TYR A 291 6.68 -2.65 -12.70
N GLN A 292 7.01 -2.61 -13.98
CA GLN A 292 6.41 -1.74 -14.99
C GLN A 292 5.37 -2.50 -15.82
N PHE A 293 4.18 -1.91 -15.95
CA PHE A 293 3.03 -2.48 -16.66
C PHE A 293 2.81 -1.75 -17.98
N TYR A 294 2.79 -2.52 -19.07
CA TYR A 294 2.66 -2.02 -20.43
C TYR A 294 1.35 -2.50 -21.04
N LEU A 295 0.52 -1.56 -21.47
CA LEU A 295 -0.72 -1.84 -22.22
C LEU A 295 -0.50 -1.40 -23.66
N ASP A 296 -0.53 -2.35 -24.59
CA ASP A 296 -0.23 -2.13 -26.01
C ASP A 296 1.08 -1.34 -26.20
N GLU A 297 2.15 -1.84 -25.56
CA GLU A 297 3.50 -1.26 -25.58
C GLU A 297 3.65 0.11 -24.91
N ARG A 298 2.57 0.71 -24.42
CA ARG A 298 2.60 1.94 -23.64
C ARG A 298 2.72 1.66 -22.15
N LEU A 299 3.66 2.32 -21.47
CA LEU A 299 3.78 2.26 -20.01
C LEU A 299 2.56 2.91 -19.34
N VAL A 300 1.81 2.14 -18.54
CA VAL A 300 0.57 2.59 -17.90
C VAL A 300 0.54 2.45 -16.38
N ALA A 301 1.46 1.69 -15.77
CA ALA A 301 1.61 1.66 -14.32
C ALA A 301 3.03 1.25 -13.91
N VAL A 302 3.44 1.66 -12.72
CA VAL A 302 4.73 1.30 -12.12
C VAL A 302 4.53 1.05 -10.62
N SER A 303 4.90 -0.15 -10.17
CA SER A 303 5.16 -0.42 -8.75
C SER A 303 6.64 -0.27 -8.46
N VAL A 304 6.97 0.49 -7.42
CA VAL A 304 8.35 0.61 -6.90
C VAL A 304 8.48 -0.34 -5.72
N LEU A 305 9.39 -1.31 -5.84
CA LEU A 305 9.51 -2.47 -4.97
C LEU A 305 10.93 -2.59 -4.42
N ASP A 306 11.03 -3.14 -3.21
CA ASP A 306 12.25 -3.74 -2.71
C ASP A 306 12.06 -5.26 -2.62
N ILE A 307 12.98 -6.03 -3.22
CA ILE A 307 13.03 -7.49 -3.07
C ILE A 307 14.09 -7.78 -2.01
N LEU A 308 13.66 -8.40 -0.92
CA LEU A 308 14.46 -8.63 0.29
C LEU A 308 14.48 -10.12 0.65
N PRO A 309 15.40 -10.57 1.53
CA PRO A 309 15.56 -11.98 1.85
C PRO A 309 14.30 -12.72 2.32
N ALA A 310 13.35 -12.03 2.96
CA ALA A 310 12.10 -12.63 3.44
C ALA A 310 10.83 -12.11 2.74
N CYS A 311 10.90 -11.02 1.96
CA CYS A 311 9.71 -10.44 1.35
C CYS A 311 9.94 -9.63 0.07
N ILE A 312 8.85 -9.38 -0.65
CA ILE A 312 8.74 -8.22 -1.54
C ILE A 312 8.04 -7.11 -0.76
N SER A 313 8.62 -5.91 -0.74
CA SER A 313 8.09 -4.74 -0.04
C SER A 313 7.66 -3.66 -1.04
N SER A 314 6.36 -3.34 -1.08
CA SER A 314 5.85 -2.24 -1.90
C SER A 314 6.15 -0.90 -1.24
N LYS A 315 6.80 -0.02 -2.00
CA LYS A 315 7.14 1.33 -1.56
C LYS A 315 6.16 2.36 -2.09
N TYR A 316 5.96 2.38 -3.40
CA TYR A 316 5.09 3.36 -4.07
C TYR A 316 4.46 2.76 -5.32
N PHE A 317 3.29 3.26 -5.70
CA PHE A 317 2.58 2.81 -6.89
C PHE A 317 1.90 3.98 -7.58
N PHE A 318 2.15 4.15 -8.88
CA PHE A 318 1.50 5.15 -9.71
C PHE A 318 1.08 4.53 -11.05
N TYR A 319 0.01 5.07 -11.63
CA TYR A 319 -0.59 4.51 -12.85
C TYR A 319 -1.31 5.60 -13.64
N ASP A 320 -1.70 5.30 -14.88
CA ASP A 320 -2.43 6.24 -15.72
C ASP A 320 -3.85 6.46 -15.17
N PRO A 321 -4.20 7.65 -14.66
CA PRO A 321 -5.50 7.90 -14.04
C PRO A 321 -6.71 7.64 -14.96
N ASP A 322 -6.51 7.63 -16.28
CA ASP A 322 -7.57 7.31 -17.25
C ASP A 322 -8.01 5.84 -17.14
N LEU A 323 -7.12 4.97 -16.63
CA LEU A 323 -7.38 3.56 -16.40
C LEU A 323 -7.86 3.25 -14.97
N ARG A 324 -8.27 4.25 -14.19
CA ARG A 324 -8.79 4.08 -12.81
C ARG A 324 -9.90 3.05 -12.70
N PHE A 325 -10.71 2.87 -13.74
CA PHE A 325 -11.82 1.92 -13.77
C PHE A 325 -11.33 0.47 -13.65
N LEU A 326 -10.09 0.17 -14.00
CA LEU A 326 -9.49 -1.15 -13.87
C LEU A 326 -9.12 -1.50 -12.42
N SER A 327 -9.05 -0.50 -11.52
CA SER A 327 -8.64 -0.70 -10.11
C SER A 327 -7.19 -1.22 -9.99
N PHE A 328 -6.27 -0.53 -10.68
CA PHE A 328 -4.85 -0.86 -10.75
C PHE A 328 -4.20 -1.11 -9.38
N GLY A 329 -4.54 -0.35 -8.33
CA GLY A 329 -3.95 -0.58 -7.00
C GLY A 329 -4.24 -1.94 -6.38
N VAL A 330 -5.39 -2.56 -6.70
CA VAL A 330 -5.68 -3.94 -6.28
C VAL A 330 -4.99 -4.94 -7.20
N TYR A 331 -4.96 -4.65 -8.50
CA TYR A 331 -4.35 -5.54 -9.48
C TYR A 331 -2.82 -5.63 -9.34
N SER A 332 -2.14 -4.52 -9.09
CA SER A 332 -0.69 -4.50 -8.83
C SER A 332 -0.35 -5.34 -7.60
N ALA A 333 -1.09 -5.18 -6.50
CA ALA A 333 -0.91 -6.00 -5.30
C ALA A 333 -1.11 -7.51 -5.57
N LEU A 334 -2.03 -7.90 -6.46
CA LEU A 334 -2.19 -9.30 -6.88
C LEU A 334 -0.99 -9.80 -7.71
N LYS A 335 -0.46 -8.96 -8.60
CA LYS A 335 0.75 -9.26 -9.39
C LYS A 335 2.01 -9.31 -8.52
N GLU A 336 2.12 -8.49 -7.49
CA GLU A 336 3.21 -8.51 -6.51
C GLU A 336 3.15 -9.77 -5.63
N ILE A 337 1.95 -10.25 -5.27
CA ILE A 337 1.76 -11.55 -4.62
C ILE A 337 2.20 -12.69 -5.53
N GLU A 338 1.81 -12.67 -6.81
CA GLU A 338 2.27 -13.66 -7.79
C GLU A 338 3.80 -13.66 -7.93
N LEU A 339 4.42 -12.48 -8.04
CA LEU A 339 5.88 -12.36 -8.09
C LEU A 339 6.53 -12.93 -6.82
N THR A 340 5.98 -12.62 -5.64
CA THR A 340 6.43 -13.18 -4.36
C THR A 340 6.37 -14.70 -4.37
N ARG A 341 5.28 -15.29 -4.87
CA ARG A 341 5.12 -16.76 -4.97
C ARG A 341 6.09 -17.37 -5.96
N LYS A 342 6.38 -16.70 -7.08
CA LYS A 342 7.39 -17.14 -8.05
C LYS A 342 8.77 -17.21 -7.39
N LEU A 343 9.19 -16.12 -6.73
CA LEU A 343 10.50 -16.05 -6.09
C LEU A 343 10.60 -16.98 -4.88
N SER A 344 9.51 -17.20 -4.14
CA SER A 344 9.46 -18.14 -3.00
C SER A 344 9.83 -19.58 -3.37
N ARG A 345 9.63 -19.98 -4.64
CA ARG A 345 10.02 -21.32 -5.12
C ARG A 345 11.54 -21.48 -5.23
N ILE A 346 12.26 -20.40 -5.44
CA ILE A 346 13.72 -20.34 -5.55
C ILE A 346 14.32 -20.02 -4.18
N THR A 347 13.73 -19.07 -3.48
CA THR A 347 14.15 -18.54 -2.18
C THR A 347 13.04 -18.76 -1.15
N PRO A 348 12.96 -19.93 -0.47
CA PRO A 348 11.85 -20.26 0.43
C PRO A 348 11.69 -19.35 1.66
N SER A 349 12.73 -18.59 2.03
CA SER A 349 12.62 -17.53 3.05
C SER A 349 11.75 -16.37 2.57
N LEU A 350 11.79 -16.03 1.27
CA LEU A 350 11.02 -14.98 0.64
C LEU A 350 9.57 -15.46 0.43
N ARG A 351 8.73 -15.30 1.46
CA ARG A 351 7.33 -15.80 1.45
C ARG A 351 6.28 -14.74 1.75
N TYR A 352 6.73 -13.54 2.12
CA TYR A 352 5.84 -12.46 2.53
C TYR A 352 5.77 -11.36 1.48
N TYR A 353 4.61 -10.72 1.42
CA TYR A 353 4.38 -9.52 0.64
C TYR A 353 4.06 -8.36 1.58
N TYR A 354 4.98 -7.41 1.73
CA TYR A 354 4.89 -6.28 2.64
C TYR A 354 4.20 -5.13 1.92
N MET A 355 2.96 -4.82 2.32
CA MET A 355 2.14 -3.85 1.61
C MET A 355 2.36 -2.41 2.12
N GLY A 356 3.46 -2.15 2.82
CA GLY A 356 3.69 -0.89 3.54
C GLY A 356 2.86 -0.80 4.83
N TYR A 357 2.09 0.29 4.96
CA TYR A 357 1.23 0.53 6.13
C TYR A 357 -0.25 0.26 5.86
N TYR A 358 -0.95 -0.21 6.88
CA TYR A 358 -2.39 -0.28 7.04
C TYR A 358 -2.83 0.82 8.00
N ILE A 359 -3.76 1.67 7.54
CA ILE A 359 -4.33 2.78 8.31
C ILE A 359 -5.85 2.59 8.30
N PRO A 360 -6.47 2.13 9.40
CA PRO A 360 -7.90 1.78 9.43
C PRO A 360 -8.81 2.96 9.04
N SER A 361 -8.47 4.16 9.52
CA SER A 361 -9.21 5.39 9.28
C SER A 361 -9.10 5.89 7.83
N CYS A 362 -8.05 5.52 7.09
CA CYS A 362 -7.82 6.00 5.73
C CYS A 362 -8.37 5.04 4.67
N ALA A 363 -9.39 5.48 3.93
CA ALA A 363 -10.00 4.68 2.85
C ALA A 363 -8.98 4.21 1.80
N LYS A 364 -7.96 5.02 1.50
CA LYS A 364 -6.89 4.69 0.53
C LYS A 364 -5.99 3.55 1.01
N MET A 365 -5.95 3.28 2.32
CA MET A 365 -5.03 2.34 2.95
C MET A 365 -5.75 1.11 3.52
N ARG A 366 -7.06 1.22 3.78
CA ARG A 366 -7.88 0.17 4.38
C ARG A 366 -7.98 -1.10 3.54
N TYR A 367 -7.91 -0.98 2.21
CA TYR A 367 -8.08 -2.12 1.30
C TYR A 367 -7.02 -3.23 1.51
N LYS A 368 -5.84 -2.87 2.05
CA LYS A 368 -4.74 -3.81 2.30
C LYS A 368 -5.13 -4.91 3.30
N GLY A 369 -6.01 -4.60 4.24
CA GLY A 369 -6.52 -5.62 5.18
C GLY A 369 -7.41 -6.70 4.56
N ALA A 370 -7.78 -6.56 3.29
CA ALA A 370 -8.56 -7.57 2.55
C ALA A 370 -7.70 -8.63 1.86
N PHE A 371 -6.38 -8.54 1.94
CA PHE A 371 -5.47 -9.58 1.44
C PHE A 371 -5.21 -10.57 2.55
N LEU A 372 -5.70 -11.81 2.44
CA LEU A 372 -5.66 -12.77 3.52
C LEU A 372 -4.97 -14.09 3.10
N PRO A 373 -4.24 -14.75 4.03
CA PRO A 373 -3.96 -14.31 5.40
C PRO A 373 -2.91 -13.17 5.44
N SER A 374 -3.09 -12.23 6.38
CA SER A 374 -2.17 -11.12 6.64
C SER A 374 -2.02 -10.89 8.12
N ASP A 375 -0.88 -10.32 8.49
CA ASP A 375 -0.52 -9.98 9.85
C ASP A 375 -0.29 -8.46 9.98
N LEU A 376 -0.55 -7.92 11.17
CA LEU A 376 -0.02 -6.62 11.59
C LEU A 376 1.15 -6.81 12.55
N LEU A 377 2.15 -5.95 12.42
CA LEU A 377 3.26 -5.87 13.36
C LEU A 377 2.82 -5.16 14.64
N CYS A 378 3.04 -5.78 15.80
CA CYS A 378 2.86 -5.15 17.09
C CYS A 378 3.87 -4.00 17.25
N PRO A 379 3.42 -2.74 17.45
CA PRO A 379 4.32 -1.59 17.53
C PRO A 379 5.33 -1.66 18.69
N GLU A 380 4.94 -2.30 19.79
CA GLU A 380 5.76 -2.39 21.01
C GLU A 380 6.68 -3.61 21.00
N THR A 381 6.19 -4.79 20.62
CA THR A 381 6.94 -6.04 20.73
C THR A 381 7.62 -6.48 19.44
N PHE A 382 7.24 -5.89 18.29
CA PHE A 382 7.65 -6.29 16.95
C PHE A 382 7.31 -7.74 16.57
N ALA A 383 6.38 -8.37 17.30
CA ALA A 383 5.80 -9.66 16.92
C ALA A 383 4.63 -9.47 15.94
N TRP A 384 4.40 -10.47 15.10
CA TRP A 384 3.37 -10.44 14.05
C TRP A 384 2.09 -11.14 14.53
N PHE A 385 0.95 -10.49 14.35
CA PHE A 385 -0.36 -11.00 14.77
C PHE A 385 -1.37 -10.98 13.62
N PRO A 386 -2.27 -11.98 13.50
CA PRO A 386 -3.28 -12.01 12.45
C PRO A 386 -4.13 -10.73 12.44
N ILE A 387 -4.33 -10.14 11.27
CA ILE A 387 -5.04 -8.86 11.15
C ILE A 387 -6.46 -8.91 11.72
N GLN A 388 -7.12 -10.07 11.66
CA GLN A 388 -8.48 -10.25 12.18
C GLN A 388 -8.55 -10.06 13.70
N ASP A 389 -7.46 -10.33 14.41
CA ASP A 389 -7.37 -10.15 15.85
C ASP A 389 -7.02 -8.69 16.16
N CYS A 390 -6.04 -8.14 15.45
CA CYS A 390 -5.62 -6.75 15.63
C CYS A 390 -6.72 -5.74 15.31
N VAL A 391 -7.49 -5.94 14.23
CA VAL A 391 -8.56 -4.99 13.82
C VAL A 391 -9.64 -4.84 14.90
N ARG A 392 -9.88 -5.87 15.72
CA ARG A 392 -10.81 -5.78 16.85
C ARG A 392 -10.29 -4.84 17.94
N MET A 393 -8.97 -4.77 18.12
CA MET A 393 -8.29 -3.91 19.09
C MET A 393 -8.13 -2.46 18.60
N LEU A 394 -8.14 -2.26 17.28
CA LEU A 394 -7.86 -0.97 16.64
C LEU A 394 -9.00 0.07 16.74
N GLY A 395 -10.11 -0.24 17.43
CA GLY A 395 -11.33 0.56 17.65
C GLY A 395 -11.30 2.04 17.24
N GLU A 396 -11.48 2.95 18.20
CA GLU A 396 -11.41 4.42 17.98
C GLU A 396 -10.10 5.04 18.49
N ARG A 397 -9.24 4.25 19.14
CA ARG A 397 -7.98 4.70 19.74
C ARG A 397 -6.78 3.99 19.12
N THR A 398 -5.63 4.67 19.15
CA THR A 398 -4.34 4.10 18.74
C THR A 398 -3.98 2.92 19.65
N CYS A 399 -4.01 1.71 19.11
CA CYS A 399 -3.50 0.52 19.78
C CYS A 399 -1.97 0.48 19.67
N ARG A 400 -1.26 0.35 20.80
CA ARG A 400 0.21 0.26 20.82
C ARG A 400 0.71 -1.19 20.89
N ARG A 401 -0.16 -2.10 21.31
CA ARG A 401 0.20 -3.47 21.64
C ARG A 401 -0.89 -4.45 21.20
N PHE A 402 -0.54 -5.33 20.28
CA PHE A 402 -1.37 -6.47 19.87
C PHE A 402 -1.00 -7.74 20.64
N ALA A 403 0.20 -7.79 21.22
CA ALA A 403 0.69 -8.95 21.93
C ALA A 403 -0.05 -9.12 23.27
N PRO A 404 -0.32 -10.37 23.69
CA PRO A 404 -0.75 -10.68 25.05
C PRO A 404 0.22 -10.09 26.09
N ASP A 405 -0.26 -9.84 27.30
CA ASP A 405 0.52 -9.19 28.36
C ASP A 405 1.73 -10.05 28.79
N GLU A 406 1.66 -11.37 28.61
CA GLU A 406 2.73 -12.30 28.95
C GLU A 406 3.92 -12.26 27.97
N VAL A 407 3.72 -11.71 26.77
CA VAL A 407 4.79 -11.64 25.75
C VAL A 407 5.67 -10.43 26.07
N THR A 408 6.82 -10.62 26.70
CA THR A 408 7.74 -9.51 26.93
C THR A 408 8.09 -8.81 25.61
N ALA A 409 8.14 -7.49 25.64
CA ALA A 409 8.57 -6.75 24.46
C ALA A 409 10.02 -7.13 24.16
N ASN A 410 10.30 -7.41 22.89
CA ASN A 410 11.61 -7.86 22.41
C ASN A 410 12.61 -6.70 22.39
N PHE A 411 12.90 -6.21 23.60
CA PHE A 411 13.87 -5.18 23.92
C PHE A 411 15.13 -5.87 24.42
N ASP A 412 15.81 -6.67 23.58
CA ASP A 412 17.20 -6.98 23.87
C ASP A 412 17.94 -5.63 23.93
N PRO A 413 18.35 -5.18 25.14
CA PRO A 413 18.89 -3.85 25.30
C PRO A 413 20.20 -3.79 24.51
N VAL A 414 20.38 -2.69 23.79
CA VAL A 414 21.63 -2.41 23.07
C VAL A 414 22.38 -1.39 23.90
N SER A 415 23.59 -1.72 24.30
CA SER A 415 24.48 -0.75 24.91
C SER A 415 24.89 0.28 23.87
N THR A 416 24.76 1.57 24.19
CA THR A 416 25.23 2.66 23.32
C THR A 416 26.72 2.49 22.98
N ASN A 417 27.51 1.97 23.91
CA ASN A 417 28.95 1.72 23.72
C ASN A 417 29.24 0.74 22.59
N ASP A 418 28.29 -0.16 22.29
CA ASP A 418 28.44 -1.15 21.24
C ASP A 418 28.01 -0.59 19.88
N ILE A 419 27.53 0.64 19.75
CA ILE A 419 27.15 1.17 18.43
C ILE A 419 28.41 1.41 17.60
N TRP A 420 28.42 1.00 16.34
CA TRP A 420 29.48 1.40 15.42
C TRP A 420 29.30 2.86 14.99
N VAL A 421 30.39 3.63 15.04
CA VAL A 421 30.42 5.02 14.59
C VAL A 421 31.51 5.24 13.55
N LEU A 422 31.16 5.93 12.46
CA LEU A 422 32.08 6.37 11.42
C LEU A 422 32.27 7.89 11.54
N PHE A 423 33.49 8.35 11.70
CA PHE A 423 33.81 9.77 11.90
C PHE A 423 35.09 10.16 11.16
N SER A 424 35.29 11.45 10.92
CA SER A 424 36.54 12.01 10.38
C SER A 424 37.48 12.36 11.52
N ASP A 425 38.74 11.93 11.45
CA ASP A 425 39.73 12.13 12.53
C ASP A 425 40.39 13.52 12.54
N GLY A 426 39.85 14.48 11.78
CA GLY A 426 40.38 15.83 11.64
C GLY A 426 41.52 15.96 10.62
N ASN A 427 42.20 14.86 10.26
CA ASN A 427 43.22 14.83 9.20
C ASN A 427 42.64 14.45 7.82
N GLY A 428 41.32 14.30 7.75
CA GLY A 428 40.61 13.89 6.53
C GLY A 428 40.51 12.37 6.34
N GLU A 429 40.95 11.57 7.31
CA GLU A 429 40.77 10.12 7.30
C GLU A 429 39.49 9.72 8.05
N PHE A 430 38.75 8.76 7.49
CA PHE A 430 37.57 8.20 8.13
C PHE A 430 37.94 7.00 9.00
N LYS A 431 37.56 7.04 10.27
CA LYS A 431 37.76 5.96 11.25
C LYS A 431 36.43 5.33 11.64
N LEU A 432 36.48 4.02 11.87
CA LEU A 432 35.34 3.22 12.30
C LEU A 432 35.65 2.57 13.65
N LEU A 433 34.91 2.96 14.69
CA LEU A 433 35.08 2.45 16.05
C LEU A 433 33.74 2.10 16.68
N ARG A 434 33.77 1.29 17.75
CA ARG A 434 32.63 1.21 18.67
C ARG A 434 32.56 2.51 19.46
N PHE A 435 31.35 2.99 19.75
CA PHE A 435 31.16 4.28 20.40
C PHE A 435 31.82 4.36 21.77
N GLY A 436 31.92 3.23 22.50
CA GLY A 436 32.65 3.17 23.76
C GLY A 436 34.15 3.48 23.63
N ALA A 437 34.78 3.10 22.51
CA ALA A 437 36.18 3.45 22.21
C ALA A 437 36.28 4.89 21.71
N TYR A 438 35.33 5.34 20.88
CA TYR A 438 35.25 6.72 20.43
C TYR A 438 35.18 7.72 21.61
N LEU A 439 34.43 7.39 22.67
CA LEU A 439 34.33 8.18 23.91
C LEU A 439 35.65 8.31 24.69
N GLN A 440 36.60 7.38 24.50
CA GLN A 440 37.91 7.45 25.15
C GLN A 440 38.87 8.40 24.43
N GLU A 441 38.64 8.59 23.13
CA GLU A 441 39.53 9.34 22.23
C GLU A 441 39.01 10.75 21.91
N ASN A 442 37.73 11.03 22.18
CA ASN A 442 37.07 12.27 21.74
C ASN A 442 36.20 12.86 22.85
N GLU A 443 36.14 14.19 22.90
CA GLU A 443 35.15 14.91 23.70
C GLU A 443 33.78 14.82 23.01
N VAL A 444 32.77 14.33 23.73
CA VAL A 444 31.44 14.06 23.18
C VAL A 444 30.36 14.76 23.99
N SER A 445 29.42 15.41 23.31
CA SER A 445 28.30 16.10 23.95
C SER A 445 27.27 15.10 24.50
N GLU A 446 26.58 15.48 25.59
CA GLU A 446 25.43 14.72 26.11
C GLU A 446 24.33 14.53 25.07
N GLY A 447 24.18 15.51 24.15
CA GLY A 447 23.24 15.43 23.03
C GLY A 447 23.52 14.24 22.13
N LEU A 448 24.77 14.05 21.69
CA LEU A 448 25.13 12.92 20.82
C LEU A 448 24.96 11.57 21.54
N ILE A 449 25.29 11.49 22.82
CA ILE A 449 25.06 10.28 23.64
C ILE A 449 23.56 9.93 23.67
N SER A 450 22.70 10.93 23.85
CA SER A 450 21.25 10.78 23.86
C SER A 450 20.70 10.34 22.49
N GLU A 451 21.19 10.96 21.41
CA GLU A 451 20.81 10.61 20.03
C GLU A 451 21.19 9.15 19.69
N LEU A 452 22.39 8.72 20.03
CA LEU A 452 22.84 7.35 19.79
C LEU A 452 22.09 6.32 20.65
N SER A 453 21.75 6.68 21.89
CA SER A 453 20.88 5.86 22.75
C SER A 453 19.49 5.69 22.14
N GLU A 454 18.88 6.77 21.65
CA GLU A 454 17.59 6.73 20.96
C GLU A 454 17.66 5.88 19.68
N TYR A 455 18.71 6.07 18.88
CA TYR A 455 18.98 5.25 17.69
C TYR A 455 19.05 3.76 18.06
N ALA A 456 19.88 3.38 19.03
CA ALA A 456 20.05 1.99 19.48
C ALA A 456 18.71 1.37 19.92
N HIS A 457 17.91 2.11 20.69
CA HIS A 457 16.60 1.66 21.13
C HIS A 457 15.65 1.40 19.93
N LEU A 458 15.62 2.31 18.96
CA LEU A 458 14.71 2.22 17.81
C LEU A 458 15.10 1.12 16.83
N VAL A 459 16.39 0.98 16.49
CA VAL A 459 16.86 -0.06 15.56
C VAL A 459 16.98 -1.43 16.22
N GLY A 460 17.21 -1.47 17.53
CA GLY A 460 17.31 -2.68 18.33
C GLY A 460 18.55 -3.54 18.03
N ASN A 461 18.73 -4.57 18.86
CA ASN A 461 19.88 -5.47 18.79
C ASN A 461 20.13 -6.11 17.41
N PRO A 462 19.11 -6.58 16.66
CA PRO A 462 19.32 -7.23 15.36
C PRO A 462 20.11 -6.38 14.34
N VAL A 463 20.06 -5.06 14.50
CA VAL A 463 20.57 -4.08 13.53
C VAL A 463 21.70 -3.22 14.11
N ALA A 464 21.65 -2.87 15.39
CA ALA A 464 22.60 -1.93 15.98
C ALA A 464 24.08 -2.36 15.85
N HIS A 465 24.33 -3.67 15.79
CA HIS A 465 25.69 -4.22 15.68
C HIS A 465 26.18 -4.40 14.24
N THR A 466 25.32 -4.25 13.24
CA THR A 466 25.62 -4.48 11.82
C THR A 466 25.65 -3.20 10.99
N MET A 467 25.19 -2.08 11.56
CA MET A 467 25.17 -0.78 10.91
C MET A 467 26.03 0.22 11.69
N ALA A 468 26.74 1.09 10.97
CA ALA A 468 27.43 2.22 11.58
C ALA A 468 26.69 3.54 11.37
N VAL A 469 26.72 4.36 12.42
CA VAL A 469 26.21 5.73 12.42
C VAL A 469 27.33 6.67 12.01
N VAL A 470 27.10 7.47 10.97
CA VAL A 470 27.99 8.55 10.56
C VAL A 470 27.79 9.72 11.52
N LEU A 471 28.88 10.13 12.17
CA LEU A 471 28.94 11.27 13.09
C LEU A 471 29.28 12.57 12.37
#